data_AF-A0A7J9TC43-F1
#
_entry.id   AF-A0A7J9TC43-F1
#
_cell.length_a   1.000
_cell.length_b   1.000
_cell.length_c   1.000
_cell.angle_alpha   90.00
_cell.angle_beta   90.00
_cell.angle_gamma   90.00
#
_symmetry.space_group_name_H-M   'P 1'
#
loop_
_entity.id
_entity.type
_entity.pdbx_description
1 polymer ?
#
loop_
_entity_poly.entity_id
_entity_poly.type
_entity_poly.pdbx_seq_one_letter_code
_entity_poly.pdbx_strand_id
1 'polypeptide(L)'
;METKGTLLYRKHLSKSEIINICKHLVEKNGIRSIERITGHHRDTISRILEDLALHAEVVNDILIQEVELGQFEVDEMWTFIKKNKKKLSKEAQIQMSKVMPGYSIS
;
A
#
# COMPACT_ATOMS: atom_id res chain seq x y z
N MET A 1 -23.87 0.06 0.52
CA MET A 1 -22.83 -1.00 0.47
C MET A 1 -21.52 -0.37 0.88
N GLU A 2 -21.00 -0.68 2.07
CA GLU A 2 -19.86 0.02 2.67
C GLU A 2 -18.51 -0.22 1.96
N THR A 3 -18.36 -1.32 1.20
CA THR A 3 -17.08 -1.67 0.55
C THR A 3 -17.00 -1.32 -0.93
N LYS A 4 -18.03 -0.68 -1.51
CA LYS A 4 -18.07 -0.34 -2.94
C LYS A 4 -16.90 0.59 -3.27
N GLY A 5 -16.18 0.29 -4.36
CA GLY A 5 -14.99 1.06 -4.77
C GLY A 5 -13.70 0.63 -4.06
N THR A 6 -13.71 -0.42 -3.24
CA THR A 6 -12.52 -0.93 -2.56
C THR A 6 -12.20 -2.37 -2.98
N LEU A 7 -10.98 -2.81 -2.69
CA LEU A 7 -10.51 -4.20 -2.86
C LEU A 7 -11.36 -5.25 -2.16
N LEU A 8 -12.11 -4.84 -1.14
CA LEU A 8 -12.95 -5.71 -0.33
C LEU A 8 -14.33 -5.93 -0.97
N TYR A 9 -14.62 -5.25 -2.08
CA TYR A 9 -15.92 -5.33 -2.72
C TYR A 9 -16.15 -6.72 -3.35
N ARG A 10 -17.26 -7.38 -2.97
CA ARG A 10 -17.70 -8.69 -3.49
C ARG A 10 -16.63 -9.78 -3.42
N LYS A 11 -15.73 -9.74 -2.44
CA LYS A 11 -14.76 -10.81 -2.21
C LYS A 11 -15.34 -11.85 -1.27
N HIS A 12 -15.07 -13.12 -1.55
CA HIS A 12 -15.44 -14.25 -0.70
C HIS A 12 -14.46 -14.43 0.47
N LEU A 13 -13.22 -13.93 0.33
CA LEU A 13 -12.24 -13.94 1.41
C LEU A 13 -12.59 -12.85 2.42
N SER A 14 -12.34 -13.15 3.69
CA SER A 14 -12.45 -12.17 4.76
C SER A 14 -11.45 -11.03 4.56
N LYS A 15 -11.78 -9.85 5.09
CA LYS A 15 -10.87 -8.69 5.10
C LYS A 15 -9.49 -9.04 5.71
N SER A 16 -9.46 -9.86 6.76
CA SER A 16 -8.23 -10.32 7.40
C SER A 16 -7.35 -11.16 6.48
N GLU A 17 -7.94 -12.07 5.69
CA GLU A 17 -7.20 -12.92 4.75
C GLU A 17 -6.60 -12.07 3.62
N ILE A 18 -7.39 -11.14 3.06
CA ILE A 18 -6.90 -10.22 2.01
C ILE A 18 -5.74 -9.37 2.54
N ILE A 19 -5.89 -8.79 3.74
CA ILE A 19 -4.82 -8.03 4.39
C ILE A 19 -3.57 -8.90 4.60
N ASN A 20 -3.74 -10.17 5.00
CA ASN A 20 -2.63 -11.07 5.22
C ASN A 20 -1.86 -11.37 3.93
N ILE A 21 -2.57 -11.62 2.82
CA ILE A 21 -1.97 -11.77 1.49
C ILE A 21 -1.16 -10.52 1.11
N CYS A 22 -1.75 -9.33 1.26
CA CYS A 22 -1.08 -8.06 0.96
C CYS A 22 0.17 -7.82 1.83
N LYS A 23 0.13 -8.20 3.12
CA LYS A 23 1.28 -8.10 4.03
C LYS A 23 2.46 -8.94 3.56
N HIS A 24 2.22 -10.18 3.11
CA HIS A 24 3.31 -11.00 2.60
C HIS A 24 3.91 -10.44 1.30
N LEU A 25 3.10 -9.84 0.42
CA LEU A 25 3.63 -9.11 -0.73
C LEU A 25 4.52 -7.93 -0.30
N VAL A 26 4.09 -7.17 0.71
CA VAL A 26 4.85 -6.06 1.31
C VAL A 26 6.20 -6.53 1.87
N GLU A 27 6.27 -7.75 2.37
CA GLU A 27 7.48 -8.43 2.85
C GLU A 27 8.34 -9.03 1.73
N LYS A 28 7.98 -8.79 0.45
CA LYS A 28 8.68 -9.26 -0.75
C LYS A 28 8.56 -10.77 -0.99
N ASN A 29 7.53 -11.43 -0.46
CA ASN A 29 7.23 -12.81 -0.82
C ASN A 29 6.69 -12.90 -2.25
N GLY A 30 7.17 -13.87 -3.02
CA GLY A 30 6.58 -14.20 -4.32
C GLY A 30 5.27 -14.96 -4.18
N ILE A 31 4.42 -14.94 -5.21
CA ILE A 31 3.07 -15.55 -5.20
C ILE A 31 3.07 -17.01 -4.71
N ARG A 32 4.03 -17.82 -5.16
CA ARG A 32 4.18 -19.23 -4.72
C ARG A 32 4.53 -19.36 -3.24
N SER A 33 5.27 -18.41 -2.68
CA SER A 33 5.56 -18.36 -1.24
C SER A 33 4.28 -18.03 -0.47
N ILE A 34 3.54 -17.01 -0.93
CA ILE A 34 2.26 -16.60 -0.32
C ILE A 34 1.25 -17.75 -0.36
N GLU A 35 1.17 -18.51 -1.45
CA GLU A 35 0.34 -19.72 -1.57
C GLU A 35 0.66 -20.75 -0.47
N ARG A 36 1.94 -21.02 -0.22
CA ARG A 36 2.37 -21.94 0.83
C ARG A 36 2.10 -21.42 2.24
N ILE A 37 2.27 -20.11 2.47
CA ILE A 37 2.12 -19.49 3.79
C ILE A 37 0.64 -19.35 4.16
N THR A 38 -0.20 -18.95 3.20
CA THR A 38 -1.61 -18.62 3.44
C THR A 38 -2.58 -19.76 3.12
N GLY A 39 -2.15 -20.76 2.35
CA GLY A 39 -3.00 -21.86 1.90
C GLY A 39 -3.98 -21.50 0.78
N HIS A 40 -4.00 -20.24 0.32
CA HIS A 40 -4.82 -19.82 -0.80
C HIS A 40 -4.17 -20.19 -2.14
N HIS A 41 -4.97 -20.68 -3.09
CA HIS A 41 -4.49 -20.99 -4.43
C HIS A 41 -3.90 -19.74 -5.10
N ARG A 42 -2.79 -19.91 -5.84
CA ARG A 42 -2.09 -18.81 -6.52
C ARG A 42 -2.99 -17.93 -7.38
N ASP A 43 -4.00 -18.47 -8.05
CA ASP A 43 -4.89 -17.67 -8.90
C ASP A 43 -5.74 -16.71 -8.07
N THR A 44 -6.13 -17.12 -6.86
CA THR A 44 -6.86 -16.26 -5.92
C THR A 44 -5.94 -15.15 -5.41
N ILE A 45 -4.69 -15.49 -5.11
CA ILE A 45 -3.67 -14.51 -4.73
C ILE A 45 -3.44 -13.53 -5.88
N SER A 46 -3.17 -14.00 -7.10
CA SER A 46 -2.96 -13.15 -8.27
C SER A 46 -4.11 -12.18 -8.50
N ARG A 47 -5.37 -12.66 -8.47
CA ARG A 47 -6.55 -11.80 -8.60
C ARG A 47 -6.58 -10.69 -7.54
N ILE A 48 -6.32 -11.03 -6.28
CA ILE A 48 -6.27 -10.04 -5.18
C ILE A 48 -5.16 -9.00 -5.42
N LEU A 49 -4.01 -9.43 -5.94
CA LEU A 49 -2.91 -8.52 -6.24
C LEU A 49 -3.17 -7.64 -7.48
N GLU A 50 -3.86 -8.17 -8.48
CA GLU A 50 -4.34 -7.40 -9.64
C GLU A 50 -5.36 -6.35 -9.23
N ASP A 51 -6.35 -6.74 -8.41
CA ASP A 51 -7.30 -5.79 -7.84
C ASP A 51 -6.55 -4.70 -7.05
N LEU A 52 -5.56 -5.09 -6.22
CA LEU A 52 -4.72 -4.17 -5.43
C LEU A 52 -4.01 -3.14 -6.30
N ALA A 53 -3.44 -3.58 -7.44
CA ALA A 53 -2.79 -2.70 -8.39
C ALA A 53 -3.77 -1.71 -9.02
N LEU A 54 -4.93 -2.19 -9.49
CA LEU A 54 -5.99 -1.34 -10.06
C LEU A 54 -6.47 -0.29 -9.05
N HIS A 55 -6.64 -0.67 -7.79
CA HIS A 55 -7.04 0.28 -6.75
C HIS A 55 -5.96 1.32 -6.45
N ALA A 56 -4.67 0.96 -6.55
CA ALA A 56 -3.58 1.93 -6.40
C ALA A 56 -3.57 2.96 -7.54
N GLU A 57 -3.90 2.55 -8.78
CA GLU A 57 -4.09 3.45 -9.92
C GLU A 57 -5.26 4.40 -9.69
N VAL A 58 -6.41 3.89 -9.21
CA VAL A 58 -7.57 4.74 -8.86
C VAL A 58 -7.21 5.76 -7.78
N VAL A 59 -6.44 5.38 -6.75
CA VAL A 59 -5.96 6.32 -5.73
C VAL A 59 -5.06 7.37 -6.35
N ASN A 60 -4.18 6.99 -7.28
CA ASN A 60 -3.33 7.93 -8.00
C ASN A 60 -4.15 8.95 -8.81
N ASP A 61 -5.19 8.50 -9.51
CA ASP A 61 -6.09 9.37 -10.27
C ASP A 61 -6.83 10.35 -9.36
N ILE A 62 -7.34 9.88 -8.21
CA ILE A 62 -8.00 10.73 -7.21
C ILE A 62 -7.04 11.80 -6.69
N LEU A 63 -5.78 11.44 -6.41
CA LEU A 63 -4.78 12.40 -5.93
C LEU A 63 -4.48 13.50 -6.96
N ILE A 64 -4.46 13.16 -8.25
CA ILE A 64 -4.20 14.12 -9.32
C ILE A 64 -5.45 14.96 -9.64
N GLN A 65 -6.62 14.32 -9.72
CA GLN A 65 -7.83 14.94 -10.25
C GLN A 65 -8.68 15.62 -9.17
N GLU A 66 -8.85 14.99 -8.00
CA GLU A 66 -9.73 15.49 -6.94
C GLU A 66 -8.98 16.30 -5.88
N VAL A 67 -7.73 15.92 -5.59
CA VAL A 67 -6.85 16.64 -4.65
C VAL A 67 -5.97 17.67 -5.36
N GLU A 68 -5.98 17.67 -6.70
CA GLU A 68 -5.24 18.61 -7.55
C GLU A 68 -3.73 18.63 -7.30
N LEU A 69 -3.14 17.48 -6.89
CA LEU A 69 -1.69 17.36 -6.72
C LEU A 69 -0.98 17.29 -8.07
N GLY A 70 0.21 17.90 -8.14
CA GLY A 70 1.09 17.77 -9.29
C GLY A 70 1.62 16.33 -9.44
N GLN A 71 1.83 15.88 -10.69
CA GLN A 71 2.37 14.54 -10.96
C GLN A 71 3.68 14.25 -10.22
N PHE A 72 4.57 15.25 -10.11
CA PHE A 72 5.83 15.12 -9.36
C PHE A 72 5.61 15.02 -7.85
N GLU A 73 4.60 15.69 -7.29
CA GLU A 73 4.28 15.62 -5.86
C GLU A 73 3.73 14.24 -5.49
N VAL A 74 2.91 13.66 -6.38
CA VAL A 74 2.40 12.29 -6.24
C VAL A 74 3.52 11.27 -6.38
N ASP A 75 4.45 11.44 -7.33
CA ASP A 75 5.63 10.58 -7.47
C ASP A 75 6.57 10.67 -6.24
N GLU A 76 6.79 11.88 -5.72
CA GLU A 76 7.55 12.09 -4.49
C GLU A 76 6.88 11.41 -3.29
N MET A 77 5.55 11.51 -3.18
CA MET A 77 4.78 10.82 -2.15
C MET A 77 4.97 9.30 -2.24
N TRP A 78 4.85 8.69 -3.42
CA TRP A 78 5.06 7.25 -3.60
C TRP A 78 6.50 6.82 -3.32
N THR A 79 7.48 7.63 -3.73
CA THR A 79 8.90 7.40 -3.43
C THR A 79 9.22 7.56 -1.94
N PHE A 80 8.47 8.42 -1.25
CA PHE A 80 8.59 8.61 0.19
C PHE A 80 8.00 7.43 0.98
N ILE A 81 6.85 6.91 0.55
CA ILE A 81 6.26 5.71 1.15
C ILE A 81 7.27 4.54 1.03
N LYS A 82 7.53 3.86 2.14
CA LYS A 82 8.55 2.78 2.26
C LYS A 82 10.02 3.17 2.06
N LYS A 83 10.36 4.46 1.99
CA LYS A 83 11.78 4.89 1.94
C LYS A 83 12.56 4.32 3.13
N ASN A 84 13.70 3.67 2.85
CA ASN A 84 14.49 3.03 3.91
C ASN A 84 15.12 4.10 4.81
N LYS A 85 14.63 4.20 6.04
CA LYS A 85 15.06 5.21 7.02
C LYS A 85 16.56 5.19 7.28
N LYS A 86 17.22 4.02 7.19
CA LYS A 86 18.67 3.86 7.40
C LYS A 86 19.51 4.52 6.29
N LYS A 87 18.91 4.80 5.13
CA LYS A 87 19.59 5.43 3.98
C LYS A 87 19.30 6.93 3.86
N LEU A 88 18.52 7.50 4.78
CA LEU A 88 18.20 8.93 4.78
C LEU A 88 19.31 9.74 5.44
N SER A 89 19.54 10.96 4.93
CA SER A 89 20.36 11.94 5.64
C SER A 89 19.75 12.28 7.00
N LYS A 90 20.55 12.84 7.92
CA LYS A 90 20.06 13.24 9.25
C LYS A 90 18.94 14.28 9.14
N GLU A 91 19.06 15.21 8.20
CA GLU A 91 18.08 16.26 7.94
C GLU A 91 16.75 15.64 7.47
N ALA A 92 16.80 14.70 6.52
CA ALA A 92 15.62 14.00 6.03
C ALA A 92 14.95 13.15 7.14
N GLN A 93 15.73 12.56 8.06
CA GLN A 93 15.18 11.84 9.22
C GLN A 93 14.44 12.78 10.19
N ILE A 94 14.99 13.99 10.43
CA ILE A 94 14.37 15.01 11.28
C ILE A 94 13.09 15.59 10.65
N GLN A 95 13.12 15.88 9.34
CA GLN A 95 11.91 16.34 8.65
C GLN A 95 10.82 15.27 8.65
N MET A 96 11.22 14.01 8.44
CA MET A 96 10.29 12.89 8.49
C MET A 96 9.73 12.66 9.90
N SER A 97 10.50 12.86 10.97
CA SER A 97 9.95 12.71 12.33
C SER A 97 8.90 13.78 12.64
N LYS A 98 9.08 15.02 12.15
CA LYS A 98 8.15 16.15 12.36
C LYS A 98 6.76 15.94 11.78
N VAL A 99 6.65 15.22 10.67
CA VAL A 99 5.39 15.00 9.94
C VAL A 99 4.68 13.70 10.33
N MET A 100 5.31 12.87 11.17
CA MET A 100 4.73 11.59 11.59
C MET A 100 3.79 11.77 12.79
N PRO A 101 2.65 11.04 12.85
CA PRO A 101 1.76 11.05 14.00
C PRO A 101 2.54 10.69 15.29
N GLY A 102 2.38 11.50 16.34
CA GLY A 102 3.07 11.31 17.62
C GLY A 102 4.40 12.07 17.77
N TYR A 103 4.75 12.96 16.84
CA TYR A 103 5.83 13.92 17.06
C TYR A 103 5.45 14.93 18.14
N SER A 104 6.21 14.96 19.24
CA SER A 104 6.17 16.03 20.23
C SER A 104 7.54 16.69 20.31
N ILE A 105 7.55 18.02 20.28
CA ILE A 105 8.73 18.83 20.56
C ILE A 105 8.98 18.71 22.07
N SER A 106 9.97 17.93 22.47
CA SER A 106 10.56 18.00 23.81
C SER A 106 11.45 19.22 23.92
#